data_AF-A0A7X7S5I8-F1
#
_entry.id   AF-A0A7X7S5I8-F1
#
_cell.length_a   1.000
_cell.length_b   1.000
_cell.length_c   1.000
_cell.angle_alpha   90.00
_cell.angle_beta   90.00
_cell.angle_gamma   90.00
#
_symmetry.space_group_name_H-M   'P 1'
#
loop_
_entity.id
_entity.type
_entity.pdbx_description
1 polymer ?
#
loop_
_entity_poly.entity_id
_entity_poly.type
_entity_poly.pdbx_seq_one_letter_code
_entity_poly.pdbx_strand_id
1 'polypeptide(L)'
;MSIDAALQGHLRDRGLDRAVADLMGRAAAVAGLARRCAAAGLDPAAVDSVAALSDLPVLPKDAVIDLQREDPPFGGLLANGADVVRVFQSPGPLYEPQLAGDDSWRWGQVFTDLGVGPGDTVLNAFGYHLSPAGAMMEAGVLATGARVLPGGIGNQDLQVQAIADLGVTAYCGLPSYLNALVERYDEAGLPRERWRLDRAMVTAEPLPDSLRAVLTERVGTVRMAYGTGETGLLAYENGDGAGLVLADGVLVQVCDIATGAPITDETEGEVVVTVLRPDYPLVRFGTGDLSGWMLGPDGSLRLRGVLGRTGAAVKVKGMFLHPAQIAPVMAGVPGVADYRFVVGRENHVDTLRCEVVPAEGADAEEIVAALGPRVREGLRFRADVVAVEQLS
;
A
#
# COMPACT_ATOMS: atom_id res chain seq x y z
N MET A 1 -28.71 8.90 9.29
CA MET A 1 -27.75 8.35 10.27
C MET A 1 -26.49 9.21 10.21
N SER A 2 -25.84 9.53 11.32
CA SER A 2 -24.56 10.27 11.31
C SER A 2 -23.38 9.31 11.10
N ILE A 3 -22.22 9.85 10.69
CA ILE A 3 -20.96 9.10 10.63
C ILE A 3 -20.62 8.51 12.00
N ASP A 4 -20.70 9.31 13.06
CA ASP A 4 -20.44 8.85 14.43
C ASP A 4 -21.33 7.64 14.80
N ALA A 5 -22.64 7.70 14.51
CA ALA A 5 -23.54 6.59 14.79
C ALA A 5 -23.19 5.32 14.00
N ALA A 6 -22.81 5.47 12.72
CA ALA A 6 -22.37 4.36 11.88
C ALA A 6 -21.03 3.77 12.35
N LEU A 7 -20.11 4.63 12.81
CA LEU A 7 -18.82 4.23 13.40
C LEU A 7 -19.03 3.46 14.69
N GLN A 8 -19.83 3.98 15.63
CA GLN A 8 -20.15 3.27 16.87
C GLN A 8 -20.89 1.95 16.60
N GLY A 9 -21.74 1.90 15.56
CA GLY A 9 -22.34 0.67 15.06
C GLY A 9 -21.28 -0.33 14.60
N HIS A 10 -20.39 0.08 13.71
CA HIS A 10 -19.28 -0.73 13.20
C HIS A 10 -18.41 -1.31 14.32
N LEU A 11 -18.02 -0.48 15.30
CA LEU A 11 -17.22 -0.92 16.45
C LEU A 11 -17.92 -2.02 17.27
N ARG A 12 -19.22 -1.85 17.54
CA ARG A 12 -20.02 -2.83 18.28
C ARG A 12 -20.25 -4.11 17.50
N ASP A 13 -20.70 -4.00 16.24
CA ASP A 13 -21.09 -5.14 15.40
C ASP A 13 -19.91 -6.07 15.12
N ARG A 14 -18.69 -5.50 15.09
CA ARG A 14 -17.44 -6.25 14.89
C ARG A 14 -16.71 -6.58 16.18
N GLY A 15 -17.28 -6.23 17.34
CA GLY A 15 -16.70 -6.53 18.66
C GLY A 15 -15.30 -5.94 18.86
N LEU A 16 -15.02 -4.76 18.30
CA LEU A 16 -13.67 -4.22 18.22
C LEU A 16 -13.08 -3.84 19.57
N ASP A 17 -13.88 -3.44 20.56
CA ASP A 17 -13.41 -3.21 21.93
C ASP A 17 -12.80 -4.48 22.53
N ARG A 18 -13.51 -5.60 22.40
CA ARG A 18 -13.01 -6.91 22.87
C ARG A 18 -11.76 -7.32 22.10
N ALA A 19 -11.74 -7.15 20.78
CA ALA A 19 -10.58 -7.50 19.97
C ALA A 19 -9.34 -6.66 20.34
N VAL A 20 -9.51 -5.37 20.66
CA VAL A 20 -8.46 -4.49 21.16
C VAL A 20 -7.98 -4.95 22.54
N ALA A 21 -8.88 -5.24 23.48
CA ALA A 21 -8.52 -5.75 24.80
C ALA A 21 -7.69 -7.05 24.70
N ASP A 22 -8.16 -7.99 23.87
CA ASP A 22 -7.48 -9.27 23.62
C ASP A 22 -6.11 -9.08 22.93
N LEU A 23 -5.98 -8.09 22.04
CA LEU A 23 -4.70 -7.73 21.43
C LEU A 23 -3.75 -7.16 22.48
N MET A 24 -4.16 -6.13 23.20
CA MET A 24 -3.31 -5.40 24.14
C MET A 24 -2.83 -6.30 25.27
N GLY A 25 -3.68 -7.18 25.79
CA GLY A 25 -3.29 -8.16 26.82
C GLY A 25 -2.26 -9.18 26.31
N ARG A 26 -2.43 -9.71 25.09
CA ARG A 26 -1.50 -10.71 24.51
C ARG A 26 -0.20 -10.09 23.99
N ALA A 27 -0.26 -8.86 23.51
CA ALA A 27 0.88 -8.13 22.96
C ALA A 27 1.63 -7.32 24.01
N ALA A 28 1.18 -7.27 25.27
CA ALA A 28 1.77 -6.45 26.34
C ALA A 28 3.28 -6.65 26.52
N ALA A 29 3.78 -7.87 26.25
CA ALA A 29 5.20 -8.22 26.36
C ALA A 29 6.03 -7.90 25.10
N VAL A 30 5.41 -7.46 24.00
CA VAL A 30 6.14 -7.04 22.80
C VAL A 30 6.87 -5.73 23.09
N ALA A 31 8.20 -5.76 23.00
CA ALA A 31 9.07 -4.71 23.54
C ALA A 31 8.72 -3.30 23.02
N GLY A 32 8.44 -3.16 21.72
CA GLY A 32 8.06 -1.90 21.11
C GLY A 32 6.72 -1.36 21.63
N LEU A 33 5.73 -2.23 21.81
CA LEU A 33 4.43 -1.83 22.39
C LEU A 33 4.59 -1.47 23.88
N ALA A 34 5.30 -2.29 24.66
CA ALA A 34 5.56 -2.05 26.07
C ALA A 34 6.26 -0.70 26.31
N ARG A 35 7.29 -0.38 25.51
CA ARG A 35 7.99 0.92 25.58
C ARG A 35 7.06 2.08 25.28
N ARG A 36 6.22 1.96 24.24
CA ARG A 36 5.26 3.01 23.86
C ARG A 36 4.19 3.23 24.92
N CYS A 37 3.60 2.16 25.46
CA CYS A 37 2.63 2.24 26.55
C CYS A 37 3.25 2.88 27.80
N ALA A 38 4.45 2.45 28.20
CA ALA A 38 5.16 3.05 29.33
C ALA A 38 5.45 4.55 29.13
N ALA A 39 5.87 4.95 27.93
CA ALA A 39 6.09 6.36 27.59
C ALA A 39 4.80 7.20 27.63
N ALA A 40 3.66 6.59 27.33
CA ALA A 40 2.34 7.21 27.43
C ALA A 40 1.74 7.12 28.84
N GLY A 41 2.39 6.46 29.80
CA GLY A 41 1.84 6.20 31.13
C GLY A 41 0.65 5.23 31.13
N LEU A 42 0.54 4.38 30.12
CA LEU A 42 -0.54 3.40 29.95
C LEU A 42 -0.10 2.00 30.38
N ASP A 43 -0.98 1.31 31.10
CA ASP A 43 -0.89 -0.14 31.30
C ASP A 43 -1.61 -0.84 30.13
N PRO A 44 -0.92 -1.65 29.29
CA PRO A 44 -1.57 -2.41 28.23
C PRO A 44 -2.76 -3.24 28.70
N ALA A 45 -2.72 -3.79 29.92
CA ALA A 45 -3.80 -4.61 30.47
C ALA A 45 -5.05 -3.81 30.84
N ALA A 46 -4.92 -2.49 31.01
CA ALA A 46 -6.03 -1.58 31.28
C ALA A 46 -6.69 -1.03 30.01
N VAL A 47 -6.12 -1.27 28.83
CA VAL A 47 -6.70 -0.85 27.55
C VAL A 47 -7.76 -1.86 27.12
N ASP A 48 -9.02 -1.60 27.46
CA ASP A 48 -10.15 -2.51 27.27
C ASP A 48 -11.12 -2.13 26.14
N SER A 49 -10.83 -1.02 25.45
CA SER A 49 -11.71 -0.44 24.44
C SER A 49 -10.93 0.35 23.37
N VAL A 50 -11.56 0.58 22.22
CA VAL A 50 -11.04 1.45 21.16
C VAL A 50 -10.87 2.89 21.65
N ALA A 51 -11.74 3.34 22.56
CA ALA A 51 -11.63 4.64 23.20
C ALA A 51 -10.36 4.73 24.05
N ALA A 52 -10.13 3.78 24.96
CA ALA A 52 -8.92 3.74 25.79
C ALA A 52 -7.63 3.59 24.96
N LEU A 53 -7.70 2.86 23.84
CA LEU A 53 -6.57 2.74 22.91
C LEU A 53 -6.13 4.10 22.35
N SER A 54 -7.06 5.06 22.27
CA SER A 54 -6.80 6.38 21.69
C SER A 54 -5.90 7.27 22.57
N ASP A 55 -5.64 6.88 23.82
CA ASP A 55 -4.66 7.53 24.68
C ASP A 55 -3.21 7.17 24.30
N LEU A 56 -3.01 6.07 23.55
CA LEU A 56 -1.69 5.71 23.03
C LEU A 56 -1.39 6.60 21.81
N PRO A 57 -0.26 7.35 21.78
CA PRO A 57 0.08 8.17 20.64
C PRO A 57 0.22 7.36 19.34
N VAL A 58 -0.18 7.98 18.22
CA VAL A 58 0.03 7.43 16.87
C VAL A 58 1.52 7.17 16.67
N LEU A 59 1.88 6.00 16.13
CA LEU A 59 3.24 5.66 15.70
C LEU A 59 3.40 6.07 14.24
N PRO A 60 4.14 7.16 13.94
CA PRO A 60 4.36 7.56 12.55
C PRO A 60 5.21 6.52 11.83
N LYS A 61 4.95 6.34 10.53
CA LYS A 61 5.72 5.42 9.69
C LYS A 61 7.23 5.68 9.73
N ASP A 62 7.65 6.94 9.69
CA ASP A 62 9.08 7.28 9.70
C ASP A 62 9.77 6.88 11.03
N ALA A 63 9.05 6.91 12.15
CA ALA A 63 9.57 6.46 13.44
C ALA A 63 9.84 4.94 13.46
N VAL A 64 9.15 4.14 12.62
CA VAL A 64 9.42 2.70 12.48
C VAL A 64 10.80 2.46 11.87
N ILE A 65 11.21 3.30 10.92
CA ILE A 65 12.55 3.21 10.30
C ILE A 65 13.62 3.42 11.36
N ASP A 66 13.44 4.44 12.21
CA ASP A 66 14.38 4.73 13.31
C ASP A 66 14.42 3.57 14.33
N LEU A 67 13.25 3.03 14.72
CA LEU A 67 13.17 1.87 15.62
C LEU A 67 13.92 0.66 15.05
N GLN A 68 13.75 0.35 13.76
CA GLN A 68 14.43 -0.78 13.12
C GLN A 68 15.93 -0.57 12.98
N ARG A 69 16.38 0.68 12.82
CA ARG A 69 17.80 1.02 12.81
C ARG A 69 18.44 0.87 14.19
N GLU A 70 17.72 1.27 15.24
CA GLU A 70 18.18 1.20 16.64
C GLU A 70 18.17 -0.23 17.18
N ASP A 71 17.17 -1.04 16.80
CA ASP A 71 16.96 -2.41 17.30
C ASP A 71 16.61 -3.38 16.13
N PRO A 72 17.59 -3.78 15.30
CA PRO A 72 17.34 -4.63 14.14
C PRO A 72 16.85 -6.05 14.51
N PRO A 73 16.06 -6.71 13.64
CA PRO A 73 15.60 -6.24 12.33
C PRO A 73 14.24 -5.51 12.35
N PHE A 74 13.44 -5.66 13.40
CA PHE A 74 12.04 -5.19 13.44
C PHE A 74 11.73 -4.12 14.50
N GLY A 75 12.74 -3.53 15.14
CA GLY A 75 12.56 -2.40 16.07
C GLY A 75 11.86 -2.76 17.37
N GLY A 76 11.90 -4.04 17.76
CA GLY A 76 11.13 -4.59 18.88
C GLY A 76 9.61 -4.69 18.62
N LEU A 77 9.15 -4.51 17.37
CA LEU A 77 7.73 -4.57 17.00
C LEU A 77 7.21 -5.99 16.76
N LEU A 78 8.11 -6.97 16.68
CA LEU A 78 7.77 -8.39 16.52
C LEU A 78 7.76 -9.08 17.88
N ALA A 79 6.75 -9.93 18.13
CA ALA A 79 6.68 -10.71 19.35
C ALA A 79 7.76 -11.78 19.42
N ASN A 80 8.20 -12.11 20.64
CA ASN A 80 9.10 -13.23 20.87
C ASN A 80 8.44 -14.54 20.42
N GLY A 81 9.11 -15.27 19.52
CA GLY A 81 8.61 -16.53 18.98
C GLY A 81 7.59 -16.38 17.84
N ALA A 82 7.39 -15.18 17.31
CA ALA A 82 6.61 -15.01 16.08
C ALA A 82 7.24 -15.81 14.92
N ASP A 83 6.41 -16.55 14.19
CA ASP A 83 6.85 -17.41 13.09
C ASP A 83 6.93 -16.58 11.79
N VAL A 84 8.15 -16.14 11.46
CA VAL A 84 8.43 -15.32 10.26
C VAL A 84 8.90 -16.24 9.13
N VAL A 85 8.13 -16.28 8.04
CA VAL A 85 8.41 -17.13 6.88
C VAL A 85 9.14 -16.40 5.75
N ARG A 86 8.99 -15.07 5.65
CA ARG A 86 9.76 -14.22 4.72
C ARG A 86 10.03 -12.85 5.34
N VAL A 87 11.10 -12.20 4.92
CA VAL A 87 11.44 -10.83 5.29
C VAL A 87 11.60 -10.00 4.03
N PHE A 88 10.90 -8.87 3.99
CA PHE A 88 10.92 -7.92 2.89
C PHE A 88 11.65 -6.65 3.29
N GLN A 89 12.08 -5.88 2.29
CA GLN A 89 12.68 -4.57 2.45
C GLN A 89 12.09 -3.61 1.41
N SER A 90 11.12 -2.80 1.85
CA SER A 90 10.59 -1.71 1.05
C SER A 90 11.56 -0.50 0.98
N PRO A 91 11.43 0.36 -0.04
CA PRO A 91 12.09 1.67 -0.08
C PRO A 91 11.85 2.45 1.23
N GLY A 92 12.85 3.20 1.69
CA GLY A 92 12.83 3.84 3.02
C GLY A 92 13.52 2.99 4.10
N PRO A 93 14.58 2.26 3.73
CA PRO A 93 14.98 0.94 4.28
C PRO A 93 14.09 0.36 5.39
N LEU A 94 12.82 0.09 5.07
CA LEU A 94 11.85 -0.47 6.02
C LEU A 94 11.77 -1.99 5.82
N TYR A 95 11.92 -2.76 6.90
CA TYR A 95 11.77 -4.21 6.89
C TYR A 95 10.36 -4.64 7.30
N GLU A 96 9.73 -5.50 6.49
CA GLU A 96 8.39 -6.02 6.74
C GLU A 96 8.43 -7.56 6.88
N PRO A 97 7.94 -8.14 8.00
CA PRO A 97 7.86 -9.59 8.15
C PRO A 97 6.60 -10.15 7.49
N GLN A 98 6.74 -11.22 6.73
CA GLN A 98 5.63 -12.14 6.47
C GLN A 98 5.61 -13.19 7.57
N LEU A 99 4.48 -13.31 8.25
CA LEU A 99 4.30 -14.35 9.25
C LEU A 99 3.65 -15.59 8.64
N ALA A 100 3.82 -16.74 9.29
CA ALA A 100 3.20 -18.00 8.87
C ALA A 100 1.66 -17.92 8.88
N GLY A 101 1.05 -18.82 8.11
CA GLY A 101 -0.40 -18.88 7.86
C GLY A 101 -0.75 -18.60 6.40
N ASP A 102 -1.97 -18.97 6.01
CA ASP A 102 -2.38 -18.98 4.60
C ASP A 102 -2.56 -17.57 4.01
N ASP A 103 -2.95 -16.58 4.82
CA ASP A 103 -3.19 -15.19 4.40
C ASP A 103 -2.88 -14.18 5.52
N SER A 104 -1.61 -14.07 5.90
CA SER A 104 -1.18 -13.22 7.02
C SER A 104 -1.51 -11.72 6.85
N TRP A 105 -1.73 -11.27 5.60
CA TRP A 105 -2.07 -9.89 5.27
C TRP A 105 -3.54 -9.68 4.89
N ARG A 106 -4.35 -10.74 4.95
CA ARG A 106 -5.82 -10.70 4.90
C ARG A 106 -6.40 -10.29 3.54
N TRP A 107 -5.68 -10.53 2.45
CA TRP A 107 -6.10 -10.16 1.09
C TRP A 107 -7.10 -11.13 0.46
N GLY A 108 -7.23 -12.35 0.98
CA GLY A 108 -8.19 -13.34 0.48
C GLY A 108 -9.64 -12.88 0.56
N GLN A 109 -9.96 -11.98 1.49
CA GLN A 109 -11.29 -11.37 1.62
C GLN A 109 -11.71 -10.59 0.37
N VAL A 110 -10.83 -9.73 -0.17
CA VAL A 110 -11.16 -8.93 -1.36
C VAL A 110 -11.26 -9.81 -2.61
N PHE A 111 -10.44 -10.86 -2.71
CA PHE A 111 -10.54 -11.82 -3.81
C PHE A 111 -11.84 -12.64 -3.73
N THR A 112 -12.22 -13.10 -2.55
CA THR A 112 -13.48 -13.81 -2.32
C THR A 112 -14.68 -12.91 -2.66
N ASP A 113 -14.66 -11.66 -2.21
CA ASP A 113 -15.72 -10.67 -2.49
C ASP A 113 -15.81 -10.32 -3.99
N LEU A 114 -14.67 -10.30 -4.70
CA LEU A 114 -14.61 -10.17 -6.15
C LEU A 114 -15.12 -11.45 -6.88
N GLY A 115 -15.34 -12.55 -6.17
CA GLY A 115 -15.82 -13.82 -6.73
C GLY A 115 -14.71 -14.72 -7.27
N VAL A 116 -13.46 -14.52 -6.83
CA VAL A 116 -12.33 -15.39 -7.15
C VAL A 116 -12.36 -16.64 -6.27
N GLY A 117 -12.15 -17.81 -6.86
CA GLY A 117 -12.09 -19.07 -6.12
C GLY A 117 -11.53 -20.25 -6.91
N PRO A 118 -11.82 -21.50 -6.49
CA PRO A 118 -11.32 -22.69 -7.16
C PRO A 118 -11.70 -22.72 -8.64
N GLY A 119 -10.71 -22.87 -9.51
CA GLY A 119 -10.88 -22.87 -10.97
C GLY A 119 -10.39 -21.60 -11.65
N ASP A 120 -10.32 -20.47 -10.93
CA ASP A 120 -9.74 -19.24 -11.45
C ASP A 120 -8.22 -19.35 -11.65
N THR A 121 -7.71 -18.54 -12.58
CA THR A 121 -6.29 -18.21 -12.70
C THR A 121 -6.17 -16.69 -12.59
N VAL A 122 -5.49 -16.22 -11.55
CA VAL A 122 -5.27 -14.79 -11.31
C VAL A 122 -3.89 -14.39 -11.78
N LEU A 123 -3.80 -13.43 -12.69
CA LEU A 123 -2.54 -12.77 -13.03
C LEU A 123 -2.17 -11.80 -11.89
N ASN A 124 -1.10 -12.10 -11.17
CA ASN A 124 -0.50 -11.21 -10.20
C ASN A 124 0.65 -10.42 -10.85
N ALA A 125 0.39 -9.14 -11.11
CA ALA A 125 1.29 -8.22 -11.78
C ALA A 125 2.13 -7.35 -10.81
N PHE A 126 2.20 -7.71 -9.53
CA PHE A 126 3.14 -7.10 -8.59
C PHE A 126 4.51 -7.79 -8.62
N GLY A 127 5.56 -7.03 -8.35
CA GLY A 127 6.93 -7.55 -8.30
C GLY A 127 7.15 -8.57 -7.17
N TYR A 128 7.84 -9.68 -7.49
CA TYR A 128 8.24 -10.74 -6.57
C TYR A 128 9.70 -10.57 -6.10
N HIS A 129 10.06 -9.34 -5.73
CA HIS A 129 11.39 -8.99 -5.24
C HIS A 129 11.31 -8.46 -3.80
N LEU A 130 12.19 -7.55 -3.40
CA LEU A 130 12.32 -7.08 -2.02
C LEU A 130 11.05 -6.45 -1.41
N SER A 131 10.10 -5.97 -2.21
CA SER A 131 8.83 -5.41 -1.71
C SER A 131 7.78 -6.50 -1.51
N PRO A 132 6.95 -6.45 -0.46
CA PRO A 132 6.06 -7.55 -0.10
C PRO A 132 4.88 -7.77 -1.05
N ALA A 133 4.53 -6.80 -1.91
CA ALA A 133 3.28 -6.79 -2.67
C ALA A 133 3.02 -8.08 -3.49
N GLY A 134 4.03 -8.61 -4.20
CA GLY A 134 3.89 -9.85 -4.97
C GLY A 134 3.47 -11.04 -4.09
N ALA A 135 4.24 -11.30 -3.03
CA ALA A 135 3.95 -12.38 -2.08
C ALA A 135 2.66 -12.17 -1.29
N MET A 136 2.34 -10.92 -0.99
CA MET A 136 1.13 -10.52 -0.27
C MET A 136 -0.13 -10.85 -1.06
N MET A 137 -0.15 -10.49 -2.36
CA MET A 137 -1.27 -10.83 -3.24
C MET A 137 -1.32 -12.32 -3.56
N GLU A 138 -0.16 -12.98 -3.71
CA GLU A 138 -0.08 -14.43 -3.90
C GLU A 138 -0.77 -15.17 -2.73
N ALA A 139 -0.43 -14.83 -1.48
CA ALA A 139 -1.05 -15.43 -0.30
C ALA A 139 -2.58 -15.24 -0.30
N GLY A 140 -3.05 -14.02 -0.58
CA GLY A 140 -4.48 -13.72 -0.67
C GLY A 140 -5.21 -14.54 -1.75
N VAL A 141 -4.62 -14.66 -2.94
CA VAL A 141 -5.21 -15.48 -4.02
C VAL A 141 -5.22 -16.96 -3.64
N LEU A 142 -4.10 -17.50 -3.12
CA LEU A 142 -4.01 -18.90 -2.73
C LEU A 142 -5.01 -19.28 -1.64
N ALA A 143 -5.31 -18.35 -0.71
CA ALA A 143 -6.31 -18.56 0.33
C ALA A 143 -7.74 -18.74 -0.21
N THR A 144 -8.03 -18.31 -1.44
CA THR A 144 -9.31 -18.58 -2.13
C THR A 144 -9.36 -19.93 -2.83
N GLY A 145 -8.23 -20.65 -2.92
CA GLY A 145 -8.08 -21.87 -3.72
C GLY A 145 -7.90 -21.63 -5.23
N ALA A 146 -7.79 -20.36 -5.66
CA ALA A 146 -7.47 -20.01 -7.03
C ALA A 146 -5.98 -20.24 -7.35
N ARG A 147 -5.66 -20.33 -8.66
CA ARG A 147 -4.28 -20.43 -9.15
C ARG A 147 -3.68 -19.04 -9.32
N VAL A 148 -2.40 -18.90 -9.00
CA VAL A 148 -1.63 -17.67 -9.26
C VAL A 148 -0.79 -17.85 -10.52
N LEU A 149 -0.90 -16.90 -11.45
CA LEU A 149 0.09 -16.67 -12.49
C LEU A 149 1.00 -15.52 -12.03
N PRO A 150 2.23 -15.80 -11.58
CA PRO A 150 3.15 -14.78 -11.05
C PRO A 150 3.79 -13.98 -12.21
N GLY A 151 3.03 -13.06 -12.79
CA GLY A 151 3.46 -12.26 -13.94
C GLY A 151 4.58 -11.28 -13.59
N GLY A 152 4.56 -10.72 -12.39
CA GLY A 152 5.53 -9.71 -11.99
C GLY A 152 5.39 -8.42 -12.79
N ILE A 153 6.48 -7.63 -12.79
CA ILE A 153 6.57 -6.39 -13.57
C ILE A 153 7.33 -6.63 -14.88
N GLY A 154 6.82 -6.09 -15.99
CA GLY A 154 7.47 -6.14 -17.32
C GLY A 154 7.15 -7.41 -18.13
N ASN A 155 7.86 -7.60 -19.25
CA ASN A 155 7.62 -8.69 -20.22
C ASN A 155 6.14 -8.81 -20.65
N GLN A 156 5.51 -7.68 -20.98
CA GLN A 156 4.08 -7.64 -21.30
C GLN A 156 3.71 -8.60 -22.44
N ASP A 157 4.56 -8.76 -23.45
CA ASP A 157 4.39 -9.73 -24.56
C ASP A 157 4.18 -11.16 -24.05
N LEU A 158 4.99 -11.57 -23.07
CA LEU A 158 4.88 -12.90 -22.48
C LEU A 158 3.63 -13.00 -21.60
N GLN A 159 3.28 -11.93 -20.87
CA GLN A 159 2.09 -11.91 -20.03
C GLN A 159 0.80 -11.95 -20.85
N VAL A 160 0.69 -11.21 -21.96
CA VAL A 160 -0.52 -11.23 -22.82
C VAL A 160 -0.67 -12.58 -23.52
N GLN A 161 0.43 -13.21 -23.93
CA GLN A 161 0.41 -14.58 -24.44
C GLN A 161 -0.08 -15.56 -23.36
N ALA A 162 0.43 -15.45 -22.13
CA ALA A 162 0.01 -16.28 -21.00
C ALA A 162 -1.46 -16.06 -20.62
N ILE A 163 -1.97 -14.82 -20.70
CA ILE A 163 -3.40 -14.50 -20.54
C ILE A 163 -4.24 -15.34 -21.51
N ALA A 164 -3.86 -15.36 -22.79
CA ALA A 164 -4.56 -16.09 -23.84
C ALA A 164 -4.46 -17.62 -23.67
N ASP A 165 -3.27 -18.14 -23.38
CA ASP A 165 -3.01 -19.58 -23.37
C ASP A 165 -3.48 -20.27 -22.08
N LEU A 166 -3.39 -19.59 -20.93
CA LEU A 166 -3.79 -20.14 -19.63
C LEU A 166 -5.24 -19.81 -19.27
N GLY A 167 -5.91 -18.98 -20.07
CA GLY A 167 -7.28 -18.55 -19.83
C GLY A 167 -7.41 -17.82 -18.49
N VAL A 168 -6.56 -16.80 -18.28
CA VAL A 168 -6.59 -15.95 -17.07
C VAL A 168 -7.99 -15.35 -16.90
N THR A 169 -8.57 -15.48 -15.71
CA THR A 169 -9.92 -15.01 -15.39
C THR A 169 -9.92 -13.76 -14.52
N ALA A 170 -8.88 -13.55 -13.71
CA ALA A 170 -8.80 -12.37 -12.87
C ALA A 170 -7.40 -11.74 -12.85
N TYR A 171 -7.33 -10.50 -12.37
CA TYR A 171 -6.11 -9.71 -12.25
C TYR A 171 -5.95 -9.11 -10.87
N CYS A 172 -4.71 -9.05 -10.38
CA CYS A 172 -4.30 -8.16 -9.31
C CYS A 172 -3.03 -7.38 -9.66
N GLY A 173 -3.07 -6.05 -9.46
CA GLY A 173 -1.97 -5.17 -9.86
C GLY A 173 -2.34 -3.69 -9.85
N LEU A 174 -1.53 -2.89 -10.56
CA LEU A 174 -1.80 -1.47 -10.78
C LEU A 174 -2.86 -1.28 -11.86
N PRO A 175 -3.75 -0.28 -11.75
CA PRO A 175 -4.75 0.01 -12.78
C PRO A 175 -4.12 0.46 -14.10
N SER A 176 -3.06 1.27 -14.04
CA SER A 176 -2.32 1.72 -15.22
C SER A 176 -1.66 0.55 -15.97
N TYR A 177 -1.13 -0.42 -15.23
CA TYR A 177 -0.51 -1.61 -15.82
C TYR A 177 -1.53 -2.56 -16.45
N LEU A 178 -2.73 -2.69 -15.86
CA LEU A 178 -3.82 -3.43 -16.49
C LEU A 178 -4.21 -2.81 -17.84
N ASN A 179 -4.29 -1.48 -17.91
CA ASN A 179 -4.58 -0.79 -19.17
C ASN A 179 -3.52 -1.11 -20.23
N ALA A 180 -2.24 -1.03 -19.86
CA ALA A 180 -1.14 -1.36 -20.77
C ALA A 180 -1.16 -2.84 -21.22
N LEU A 181 -1.60 -3.78 -20.38
CA LEU A 181 -1.79 -5.18 -20.78
C LEU A 181 -2.96 -5.35 -21.77
N VAL A 182 -4.05 -4.60 -21.59
CA VAL A 182 -5.19 -4.59 -22.51
C VAL A 182 -4.75 -4.09 -23.89
N GLU A 183 -4.11 -2.92 -23.94
CA GLU A 183 -3.58 -2.33 -25.18
C GLU A 183 -2.61 -3.29 -25.86
N ARG A 184 -1.66 -3.85 -25.10
CA ARG A 184 -0.67 -4.77 -25.65
C ARG A 184 -1.29 -6.06 -26.19
N TYR A 185 -2.34 -6.59 -25.56
CA TYR A 185 -3.05 -7.77 -26.03
C TYR A 185 -3.72 -7.51 -27.39
N ASP A 186 -4.35 -6.35 -27.54
CA ASP A 186 -4.99 -5.95 -28.79
C ASP A 186 -3.94 -5.70 -29.90
N GLU A 187 -2.81 -5.05 -29.58
CA GLU A 187 -1.68 -4.86 -30.50
C GLU A 187 -1.02 -6.17 -30.93
N ALA A 188 -0.96 -7.17 -30.05
CA ALA A 188 -0.40 -8.49 -30.36
C ALA A 188 -1.26 -9.29 -31.36
N GLY A 189 -2.47 -8.83 -31.68
CA GLY A 189 -3.39 -9.51 -32.58
C GLY A 189 -3.86 -10.87 -32.05
N LEU A 190 -3.85 -11.06 -30.73
CA LEU A 190 -4.29 -12.30 -30.09
C LEU A 190 -5.82 -12.45 -30.22
N PRO A 191 -6.34 -13.67 -30.36
CA PRO A 191 -7.78 -13.88 -30.55
C PRO A 191 -8.60 -13.34 -29.37
N ARG A 192 -9.66 -12.58 -29.65
CA ARG A 192 -10.49 -11.95 -28.61
C ARG A 192 -11.20 -12.98 -27.73
N GLU A 193 -11.59 -14.11 -28.29
CA GLU A 193 -12.23 -15.23 -27.59
C GLU A 193 -11.31 -15.94 -26.58
N ARG A 194 -10.00 -15.70 -26.64
CA ARG A 194 -9.02 -16.19 -25.65
C ARG A 194 -8.84 -15.23 -24.47
N TRP A 195 -9.38 -14.02 -24.54
CA TRP A 195 -9.45 -13.12 -23.40
C TRP A 195 -10.59 -13.58 -22.47
N ARG A 196 -10.23 -14.13 -21.31
CA ARG A 196 -11.20 -14.58 -20.28
C ARG A 196 -11.21 -13.71 -19.02
N LEU A 197 -10.34 -12.71 -18.96
CA LEU A 197 -10.15 -11.86 -17.79
C LEU A 197 -11.36 -10.92 -17.67
N ASP A 198 -12.20 -11.15 -16.67
CA ASP A 198 -13.48 -10.46 -16.45
C ASP A 198 -13.64 -9.88 -15.02
N ARG A 199 -12.55 -9.92 -14.24
CA ARG A 199 -12.47 -9.37 -12.89
C ARG A 199 -11.08 -8.81 -12.61
N ALA A 200 -11.00 -7.64 -11.99
CA ALA A 200 -9.74 -7.04 -11.58
C ALA A 200 -9.84 -6.42 -10.18
N MET A 201 -8.93 -6.80 -9.30
CA MET A 201 -8.62 -6.06 -8.08
C MET A 201 -7.41 -5.17 -8.37
N VAL A 202 -7.57 -3.86 -8.19
CA VAL A 202 -6.47 -2.91 -8.39
C VAL A 202 -6.13 -2.20 -7.09
N THR A 203 -4.85 -1.91 -6.89
CA THR A 203 -4.39 -1.12 -5.74
C THR A 203 -3.10 -0.40 -6.10
N ALA A 204 -2.53 0.25 -5.10
CA ALA A 204 -1.26 0.95 -5.14
C ALA A 204 -1.15 2.17 -6.08
N GLU A 205 -2.18 2.50 -6.85
CA GLU A 205 -2.33 3.78 -7.56
C GLU A 205 -3.80 4.25 -7.54
N PRO A 206 -4.07 5.54 -7.73
CA PRO A 206 -5.43 6.01 -7.94
C PRO A 206 -6.06 5.39 -9.20
N LEU A 207 -7.35 5.05 -9.11
CA LEU A 207 -8.21 4.61 -10.21
C LEU A 207 -9.24 5.72 -10.49
N PRO A 208 -8.93 6.70 -11.35
CA PRO A 208 -9.91 7.70 -11.78
C PRO A 208 -11.10 7.03 -12.48
N ASP A 209 -12.28 7.63 -12.38
CA ASP A 209 -13.51 7.10 -13.01
C ASP A 209 -13.37 6.91 -14.53
N SER A 210 -12.60 7.77 -15.20
CA SER A 210 -12.31 7.64 -16.64
C SER A 210 -11.52 6.36 -16.95
N LEU A 211 -10.48 6.07 -16.18
CA LEU A 211 -9.69 4.84 -16.34
C LEU A 211 -10.52 3.62 -15.95
N ARG A 212 -11.34 3.71 -14.89
CA ARG A 212 -12.26 2.64 -14.50
C ARG A 212 -13.22 2.29 -15.63
N ALA A 213 -13.82 3.29 -16.28
CA ALA A 213 -14.75 3.07 -17.38
C ALA A 213 -14.07 2.30 -18.53
N VAL A 214 -12.89 2.75 -18.97
CA VAL A 214 -12.09 2.09 -20.02
C VAL A 214 -11.77 0.64 -19.66
N LEU A 215 -11.29 0.40 -18.44
CA LEU A 215 -10.95 -0.94 -17.99
C LEU A 215 -12.18 -1.83 -17.91
N THR A 216 -13.29 -1.32 -17.36
CA THR A 216 -14.55 -2.05 -17.17
C THR A 216 -15.14 -2.53 -18.49
N GLU A 217 -15.01 -1.77 -19.58
CA GLU A 217 -15.43 -2.22 -20.91
C GLU A 217 -14.72 -3.49 -21.36
N ARG A 218 -13.45 -3.66 -20.99
CA ARG A 218 -12.66 -4.84 -21.35
C ARG A 218 -12.74 -5.97 -20.33
N VAL A 219 -12.75 -5.63 -19.05
CA VAL A 219 -12.59 -6.60 -17.95
C VAL A 219 -13.84 -6.76 -17.11
N GLY A 220 -14.99 -6.18 -17.44
CA GLY A 220 -16.27 -6.43 -16.76
C GLY A 220 -16.39 -5.83 -15.36
N THR A 221 -15.54 -6.23 -14.40
CA THR A 221 -15.53 -5.72 -13.03
C THR A 221 -14.13 -5.25 -12.62
N VAL A 222 -14.02 -3.99 -12.20
CA VAL A 222 -12.78 -3.42 -11.63
C VAL A 222 -13.09 -2.85 -10.26
N ARG A 223 -12.44 -3.39 -9.22
CA ARG A 223 -12.58 -2.96 -7.82
C ARG A 223 -11.24 -2.49 -7.27
N MET A 224 -11.24 -1.39 -6.53
CA MET A 224 -10.07 -0.89 -5.82
C MET A 224 -9.98 -1.49 -4.42
N ALA A 225 -8.76 -1.78 -3.99
CA ALA A 225 -8.42 -2.08 -2.60
C ALA A 225 -7.36 -1.11 -2.07
N TYR A 226 -7.31 -0.97 -0.76
CA TYR A 226 -6.36 -0.15 -0.03
C TYR A 226 -5.67 -0.97 1.07
N GLY A 227 -4.34 -0.87 1.10
CA GLY A 227 -3.50 -1.52 2.08
C GLY A 227 -2.07 -1.00 2.03
N THR A 228 -1.26 -1.41 3.01
CA THR A 228 0.17 -1.07 3.10
C THR A 228 1.03 -2.33 3.26
N GLY A 229 2.33 -2.23 2.96
CA GLY A 229 3.26 -3.37 3.10
C GLY A 229 3.38 -3.89 4.53
N GLU A 230 3.29 -2.97 5.49
CA GLU A 230 3.42 -3.22 6.93
C GLU A 230 2.16 -3.86 7.51
N THR A 231 0.99 -3.40 7.06
CA THR A 231 -0.28 -3.74 7.70
C THR A 231 -1.09 -4.78 6.93
N GLY A 232 -0.96 -4.87 5.60
CA GLY A 232 -1.80 -5.71 4.73
C GLY A 232 -3.06 -4.98 4.25
N LEU A 233 -4.14 -5.71 4.01
CA LEU A 233 -5.43 -5.16 3.58
C LEU A 233 -6.07 -4.33 4.69
N LEU A 234 -6.58 -3.14 4.34
CA LEU A 234 -7.24 -2.21 5.25
C LEU A 234 -8.69 -1.93 4.86
N ALA A 235 -8.96 -1.72 3.57
CA ALA A 235 -10.29 -1.43 3.07
C ALA A 235 -10.38 -1.76 1.57
N TYR A 236 -11.57 -1.99 1.04
CA TYR A 236 -11.77 -2.29 -0.38
C TYR A 236 -13.17 -1.94 -0.87
N GLU A 237 -13.35 -1.81 -2.18
CA GLU A 237 -14.67 -1.67 -2.80
C GLU A 237 -15.38 -3.02 -2.83
N ASN A 238 -16.61 -3.10 -2.32
CA ASN A 238 -17.44 -4.30 -2.39
C ASN A 238 -18.42 -4.32 -3.59
N GLY A 239 -18.41 -3.26 -4.41
CA GLY A 239 -19.31 -3.07 -5.54
C GLY A 239 -20.64 -2.38 -5.22
N ASP A 240 -20.96 -2.15 -3.94
CA ASP A 240 -22.22 -1.53 -3.52
C ASP A 240 -22.09 -0.01 -3.39
N GLY A 241 -21.71 0.67 -4.46
CA GLY A 241 -21.55 2.13 -4.49
C GLY A 241 -20.19 2.64 -4.00
N ALA A 242 -20.09 3.96 -3.78
CA ALA A 242 -18.82 4.64 -3.52
C ALA A 242 -18.22 4.33 -2.13
N GLY A 243 -16.92 4.54 -2.00
CA GLY A 243 -16.16 4.34 -0.78
C GLY A 243 -15.73 2.89 -0.55
N LEU A 244 -14.82 2.71 0.40
CA LEU A 244 -14.21 1.43 0.76
C LEU A 244 -14.83 0.90 2.05
N VAL A 245 -15.29 -0.35 2.03
CA VAL A 245 -15.65 -1.09 3.24
C VAL A 245 -14.37 -1.49 3.99
N LEU A 246 -14.43 -1.51 5.32
CA LEU A 246 -13.28 -1.85 6.16
C LEU A 246 -13.06 -3.36 6.22
N ALA A 247 -11.80 -3.79 6.12
CA ALA A 247 -11.44 -5.20 6.12
C ALA A 247 -11.51 -5.85 7.52
N ASP A 248 -11.59 -7.17 7.56
CA ASP A 248 -11.48 -7.92 8.80
C ASP A 248 -10.04 -7.99 9.33
N GLY A 249 -9.89 -8.24 10.64
CA GLY A 249 -8.60 -8.39 11.31
C GLY A 249 -7.80 -7.10 11.51
N VAL A 250 -8.40 -5.93 11.26
CA VAL A 250 -7.83 -4.61 11.52
C VAL A 250 -8.87 -3.69 12.17
N LEU A 251 -8.38 -2.78 13.01
CA LEU A 251 -9.10 -1.59 13.41
C LEU A 251 -8.53 -0.42 12.60
N VAL A 252 -9.40 0.28 11.89
CA VAL A 252 -9.06 1.47 11.11
C VAL A 252 -9.70 2.70 11.75
N GLN A 253 -8.90 3.73 11.97
CA GLN A 253 -9.31 5.03 12.46
C GLN A 253 -8.89 6.10 11.45
N VAL A 254 -9.65 7.18 11.36
CA VAL A 254 -9.17 8.45 10.78
C VAL A 254 -8.84 9.35 11.96
N CYS A 255 -7.63 9.91 11.99
CA CYS A 255 -7.15 10.71 13.12
C CYS A 255 -6.68 12.09 12.65
N ASP A 256 -6.88 13.08 13.49
CA ASP A 256 -6.30 14.41 13.31
C ASP A 256 -4.78 14.32 13.30
N ILE A 257 -4.15 14.96 12.31
CA ILE A 257 -2.71 14.81 12.02
C ILE A 257 -1.86 15.44 13.12
N ALA A 258 -2.35 16.52 13.75
CA ALA A 258 -1.59 17.27 14.74
C ALA A 258 -1.71 16.66 16.15
N THR A 259 -2.90 16.17 16.49
CA THR A 259 -3.24 15.72 17.85
C THR A 259 -3.29 14.20 17.98
N GLY A 260 -3.47 13.47 16.87
CA GLY A 260 -3.72 12.03 16.87
C GLY A 260 -5.10 11.65 17.40
N ALA A 261 -6.00 12.61 17.64
CA ALA A 261 -7.35 12.32 18.13
C ALA A 261 -8.22 11.68 17.02
N PRO A 262 -9.04 10.66 17.31
CA PRO A 262 -9.96 10.09 16.33
C PRO A 262 -10.97 11.13 15.81
N ILE A 263 -11.17 11.15 14.50
CA ILE A 263 -12.19 11.91 13.80
C ILE A 263 -13.40 11.00 13.58
N THR A 264 -14.57 11.45 14.02
CA THR A 264 -15.84 10.69 13.97
C THR A 264 -16.90 11.36 13.09
N ASP A 265 -16.49 12.33 12.28
CA ASP A 265 -17.30 13.02 11.29
C ASP A 265 -16.67 12.93 9.88
N GLU A 266 -17.11 13.80 8.98
CA GLU A 266 -16.68 13.87 7.59
C GLU A 266 -15.32 14.56 7.38
N THR A 267 -14.67 15.02 8.44
CA THR A 267 -13.36 15.70 8.37
C THR A 267 -12.28 14.72 7.89
N GLU A 268 -11.33 15.25 7.13
CA GLU A 268 -10.19 14.49 6.64
C GLU A 268 -9.08 14.41 7.70
N GLY A 269 -8.39 13.28 7.72
CA GLY A 269 -7.27 13.03 8.63
C GLY A 269 -6.40 11.88 8.15
N GLU A 270 -5.38 11.55 8.94
CA GLU A 270 -4.50 10.42 8.68
C GLU A 270 -5.21 9.10 8.97
N VAL A 271 -5.04 8.12 8.09
CA VAL A 271 -5.47 6.75 8.36
C VAL A 271 -4.51 6.11 9.36
N VAL A 272 -5.06 5.76 10.52
CA VAL A 272 -4.35 5.11 11.63
C VAL A 272 -4.89 3.70 11.81
N VAL A 273 -3.99 2.72 11.88
CA VAL A 273 -4.33 1.30 11.85
C VAL A 273 -3.83 0.61 13.12
N THR A 274 -4.66 -0.27 13.66
CA THR A 274 -4.23 -1.30 14.62
C THR A 274 -4.45 -2.67 13.98
N VAL A 275 -3.35 -3.40 13.74
CA VAL A 275 -3.42 -4.79 13.27
C VAL A 275 -3.82 -5.67 14.44
N LEU A 276 -4.96 -6.38 14.34
CA LEU A 276 -5.52 -7.18 15.42
C LEU A 276 -4.85 -8.55 15.51
N ARG A 277 -3.51 -8.55 15.54
CA ARG A 277 -2.68 -9.74 15.57
C ARG A 277 -1.51 -9.58 16.55
N PRO A 278 -1.40 -10.42 17.58
CA PRO A 278 -0.48 -10.20 18.70
C PRO A 278 0.99 -10.53 18.40
N ASP A 279 1.27 -11.25 17.32
CA ASP A 279 2.63 -11.66 16.91
C ASP A 279 3.41 -10.54 16.19
N TYR A 280 2.70 -9.63 15.50
CA TYR A 280 3.25 -8.39 14.94
C TYR A 280 2.24 -7.24 15.16
N PRO A 281 2.09 -6.77 16.41
CA PRO A 281 1.06 -5.82 16.79
C PRO A 281 1.48 -4.39 16.44
N LEU A 282 1.26 -4.01 15.18
CA LEU A 282 1.31 -2.60 14.78
C LEU A 282 0.09 -1.88 15.33
N VAL A 283 0.21 -1.32 16.54
CA VAL A 283 -0.85 -0.61 17.27
C VAL A 283 -0.81 0.88 17.00
N ARG A 284 -1.95 1.45 16.57
CA ARG A 284 -2.07 2.86 16.17
C ARG A 284 -0.95 3.33 15.26
N PHE A 285 -0.64 2.54 14.24
CA PHE A 285 0.32 2.85 13.19
C PHE A 285 -0.28 3.86 12.20
N GLY A 286 0.35 5.02 12.07
CA GLY A 286 -0.01 6.02 11.06
C GLY A 286 0.55 5.63 9.71
N THR A 287 -0.33 5.42 8.72
CA THR A 287 0.09 4.98 7.38
C THR A 287 0.75 6.11 6.57
N GLY A 288 0.58 7.35 7.03
CA GLY A 288 0.88 8.56 6.27
C GLY A 288 -0.08 8.82 5.11
N ASP A 289 -1.21 8.12 4.99
CA ASP A 289 -2.23 8.36 3.97
C ASP A 289 -3.39 9.17 4.56
N LEU A 290 -3.94 10.09 3.77
CA LEU A 290 -5.11 10.89 4.13
C LEU A 290 -6.40 10.23 3.65
N SER A 291 -7.43 10.27 4.49
CA SER A 291 -8.78 9.88 4.12
C SER A 291 -9.83 10.61 4.97
N GLY A 292 -11.10 10.28 4.77
CA GLY A 292 -12.21 10.73 5.59
C GLY A 292 -13.32 9.67 5.57
N TRP A 293 -14.26 9.81 6.50
CA TRP A 293 -15.42 8.91 6.56
C TRP A 293 -16.52 9.35 5.59
N MET A 294 -17.29 8.37 5.13
CA MET A 294 -18.54 8.56 4.41
C MET A 294 -19.52 7.44 4.74
N LEU A 295 -20.78 7.63 4.38
CA LEU A 295 -21.80 6.58 4.43
C LEU A 295 -21.96 5.96 3.05
N GLY A 296 -22.04 4.63 3.02
CA GLY A 296 -22.48 3.88 1.86
C GLY A 296 -23.97 4.09 1.55
N PRO A 297 -24.46 3.62 0.39
CA PRO A 297 -25.88 3.70 0.02
C PRO A 297 -26.84 3.07 1.04
N ASP A 298 -26.37 2.05 1.76
CA ASP A 298 -27.07 1.32 2.82
C ASP A 298 -26.87 1.93 4.22
N GLY A 299 -26.13 3.04 4.31
CA GLY A 299 -25.73 3.65 5.57
C GLY A 299 -24.51 3.00 6.23
N SER A 300 -23.87 2.01 5.61
CA SER A 300 -22.63 1.43 6.15
C SER A 300 -21.53 2.48 6.29
N LEU A 301 -20.69 2.37 7.32
CA LEU A 301 -19.48 3.20 7.44
C LEU A 301 -18.47 2.80 6.36
N ARG A 302 -17.94 3.79 5.64
CA ARG A 302 -16.91 3.59 4.60
C ARG A 302 -15.80 4.62 4.69
N LEU A 303 -14.61 4.25 4.26
CA LEU A 303 -13.54 5.19 3.94
C LEU A 303 -13.78 5.79 2.56
N ARG A 304 -13.49 7.08 2.37
CA ARG A 304 -13.58 7.72 1.04
C ARG A 304 -12.57 7.17 0.02
N GLY A 305 -11.51 6.52 0.49
CA GLY A 305 -10.34 6.16 -0.30
C GLY A 305 -9.12 6.99 0.10
N VAL A 306 -8.00 6.84 -0.60
CA VAL A 306 -6.78 7.60 -0.32
C VAL A 306 -6.84 8.96 -1.01
N LEU A 307 -6.98 10.03 -0.23
CA LEU A 307 -7.16 11.41 -0.70
C LEU A 307 -5.83 12.16 -0.88
N GLY A 308 -4.76 11.65 -0.27
CA GLY A 308 -3.44 12.26 -0.29
C GLY A 308 -2.52 11.57 0.71
N ARG A 309 -1.39 12.21 1.05
CA ARG A 309 -0.47 11.73 2.07
C ARG A 309 -0.06 12.85 3.02
N THR A 310 0.22 12.47 4.26
CA THR A 310 0.94 13.30 5.23
C THR A 310 2.44 13.07 5.08
N GLY A 311 3.23 14.10 5.40
CA GLY A 311 4.69 14.06 5.22
C GLY A 311 5.12 14.24 3.76
N ALA A 312 6.41 14.02 3.51
CA ALA A 312 7.05 14.38 2.23
C ALA A 312 7.20 13.21 1.25
N ALA A 313 6.80 12.00 1.63
CA ALA A 313 6.89 10.81 0.79
C ALA A 313 5.78 10.78 -0.27
N VAL A 314 6.15 10.54 -1.52
CA VAL A 314 5.22 10.49 -2.66
C VAL A 314 5.18 9.09 -3.25
N LYS A 315 4.00 8.63 -3.66
CA LYS A 315 3.84 7.33 -4.33
C LYS A 315 4.11 7.49 -5.82
N VAL A 316 4.96 6.62 -6.37
CA VAL A 316 5.33 6.61 -7.78
C VAL A 316 5.32 5.16 -8.24
N LYS A 317 4.54 4.81 -9.27
CA LYS A 317 4.52 3.44 -9.85
C LYS A 317 4.34 2.34 -8.79
N GLY A 318 3.46 2.57 -7.82
CA GLY A 318 3.15 1.63 -6.74
C GLY A 318 4.15 1.56 -5.57
N MET A 319 5.28 2.26 -5.62
CA MET A 319 6.29 2.29 -4.55
C MET A 319 6.41 3.69 -3.92
N PHE A 320 6.91 3.76 -2.69
CA PHE A 320 7.16 5.04 -2.01
C PHE A 320 8.53 5.62 -2.38
N LEU A 321 8.56 6.90 -2.74
CA LEU A 321 9.77 7.70 -2.88
C LEU A 321 9.83 8.71 -1.71
N HIS A 322 10.76 8.51 -0.80
CA HIS A 322 11.01 9.42 0.31
C HIS A 322 12.12 10.42 -0.04
N PRO A 323 11.98 11.72 0.26
CA PRO A 323 13.03 12.70 0.01
C PRO A 323 14.38 12.36 0.67
N ALA A 324 14.34 11.72 1.85
CA ALA A 324 15.54 11.25 2.54
C ALA A 324 16.35 10.21 1.74
N GLN A 325 15.72 9.49 0.79
CA GLN A 325 16.42 8.57 -0.10
C GLN A 325 17.13 9.28 -1.26
N ILE A 326 16.66 10.48 -1.61
CA ILE A 326 17.21 11.27 -2.72
C ILE A 326 18.59 11.80 -2.35
N ALA A 327 18.75 12.33 -1.14
CA ALA A 327 20.00 12.98 -0.73
C ALA A 327 21.24 12.06 -0.85
N PRO A 328 21.25 10.80 -0.40
CA PRO A 328 22.38 9.88 -0.61
C PRO A 328 22.67 9.56 -2.08
N VAL A 329 21.63 9.52 -2.93
CA VAL A 329 21.77 9.25 -4.37
C VAL A 329 22.41 10.43 -5.07
N MET A 330 22.01 11.65 -4.74
CA MET A 330 22.55 12.88 -5.32
C MET A 330 23.89 13.29 -4.67
N ALA A 331 24.19 12.81 -3.47
CA ALA A 331 25.42 13.13 -2.75
C ALA A 331 26.66 12.67 -3.54
N GLY A 332 27.60 13.59 -3.74
CA GLY A 332 28.88 13.30 -4.37
C GLY A 332 28.84 13.15 -5.88
N VAL A 333 27.79 13.63 -6.56
CA VAL A 333 27.76 13.76 -8.02
C VAL A 333 28.45 15.08 -8.41
N PRO A 334 29.64 15.04 -9.05
CA PRO A 334 30.34 16.26 -9.45
C PRO A 334 29.54 17.04 -10.47
N GLY A 335 29.62 18.38 -10.41
CA GLY A 335 29.02 19.26 -11.42
C GLY A 335 27.53 19.52 -11.25
N VAL A 336 26.86 19.00 -10.21
CA VAL A 336 25.45 19.34 -9.91
C VAL A 336 25.41 20.49 -8.92
N ALA A 337 24.84 21.63 -9.32
CA ALA A 337 24.63 22.80 -8.46
C ALA A 337 23.33 22.71 -7.66
N ASP A 338 22.26 22.22 -8.29
CA ASP A 338 20.95 22.02 -7.64
C ASP A 338 20.18 20.90 -8.33
N TYR A 339 19.15 20.36 -7.68
CA TYR A 339 18.30 19.33 -8.27
C TYR A 339 16.88 19.31 -7.69
N ARG A 340 15.94 18.79 -8.49
CA ARG A 340 14.57 18.50 -8.05
C ARG A 340 14.07 17.20 -8.68
N PHE A 341 13.32 16.43 -7.91
CA PHE A 341 12.51 15.35 -8.47
C PHE A 341 11.08 15.83 -8.66
N VAL A 342 10.58 15.69 -9.89
CA VAL A 342 9.21 16.05 -10.27
C VAL A 342 8.46 14.75 -10.55
N VAL A 343 7.40 14.52 -9.78
CA VAL A 343 6.46 13.42 -10.01
C VAL A 343 5.33 13.96 -10.87
N GLY A 344 5.12 13.34 -12.04
CA GLY A 344 4.07 13.68 -12.97
C GLY A 344 3.14 12.50 -13.25
N ARG A 345 2.13 12.73 -14.08
CA ARG A 345 1.25 11.68 -14.59
C ARG A 345 0.94 11.94 -16.05
N GLU A 346 1.30 11.00 -16.91
CA GLU A 346 1.07 11.07 -18.36
C GLU A 346 0.34 9.79 -18.79
N ASN A 347 -0.77 9.92 -19.52
CA ASN A 347 -1.59 8.78 -19.97
C ASN A 347 -1.90 7.77 -18.85
N HIS A 348 -2.26 8.28 -17.67
CA HIS A 348 -2.56 7.51 -16.46
C HIS A 348 -1.38 6.77 -15.79
N VAL A 349 -0.17 6.88 -16.34
CA VAL A 349 1.06 6.28 -15.79
C VAL A 349 1.84 7.34 -15.01
N ASP A 350 2.31 6.99 -13.81
CA ASP A 350 3.19 7.86 -13.03
C ASP A 350 4.54 8.05 -13.74
N THR A 351 5.02 9.30 -13.83
CA THR A 351 6.34 9.65 -14.35
C THR A 351 7.21 10.23 -13.24
N LEU A 352 8.51 9.96 -13.32
CA LEU A 352 9.49 10.54 -12.40
C LEU A 352 10.56 11.23 -13.24
N ARG A 353 10.73 12.53 -13.05
CA ARG A 353 11.78 13.33 -13.70
C ARG A 353 12.76 13.84 -12.65
N CYS A 354 14.05 13.69 -12.91
CA CYS A 354 15.12 14.31 -12.14
C CYS A 354 15.65 15.51 -12.94
N GLU A 355 15.29 16.71 -12.51
CA GLU A 355 15.82 17.96 -13.05
C GLU A 355 17.09 18.29 -12.29
N VAL A 356 18.18 18.54 -13.01
CA VAL A 356 19.46 18.96 -12.43
C VAL A 356 19.94 20.26 -13.04
N VAL A 357 20.46 21.14 -12.19
CA VAL A 357 21.12 22.38 -12.61
C VAL A 357 22.62 22.11 -12.65
N PRO A 358 23.27 22.14 -13.82
CA PRO A 358 24.73 22.02 -13.91
C PRO A 358 25.42 23.20 -13.23
N ALA A 359 26.51 22.92 -12.53
CA ALA A 359 27.42 23.94 -12.02
C ALA A 359 28.14 24.64 -13.18
N GLU A 360 28.60 25.87 -12.95
CA GLU A 360 29.31 26.64 -13.98
C GLU A 360 30.54 25.88 -14.48
N GLY A 361 30.64 25.70 -15.81
CA GLY A 361 31.73 24.97 -16.46
C GLY A 361 31.61 23.44 -16.41
N ALA A 362 30.54 22.89 -15.84
CA ALA A 362 30.27 21.45 -15.86
C ALA A 362 29.57 21.03 -17.16
N ASP A 363 29.85 19.80 -17.62
CA ASP A 363 29.20 19.22 -18.78
C ASP A 363 27.84 18.59 -18.41
N ALA A 364 26.77 19.17 -18.93
CA ALA A 364 25.40 18.73 -18.67
C ALA A 364 25.13 17.30 -19.17
N GLU A 365 25.72 16.89 -20.31
CA GLU A 365 25.51 15.56 -20.87
C GLU A 365 26.20 14.49 -20.00
N GLU A 366 27.41 14.79 -19.52
CA GLU A 366 28.14 13.89 -18.61
C GLU A 366 27.38 13.68 -17.28
N ILE A 367 26.83 14.76 -16.71
CA ILE A 367 26.01 14.71 -15.49
C ILE A 367 24.77 13.83 -15.70
N VAL A 368 24.02 14.06 -16.77
CA VAL A 368 22.79 13.31 -17.09
C VAL A 368 23.11 11.81 -17.28
N ALA A 369 24.18 11.50 -18.02
CA ALA A 369 24.62 10.14 -18.27
C ALA A 369 25.05 9.41 -16.97
N ALA A 370 25.73 10.12 -16.05
CA ALA A 370 26.16 9.56 -14.77
C ALA A 370 24.99 9.34 -13.78
N LEU A 371 23.99 10.23 -13.79
CA LEU A 371 22.88 10.19 -12.86
C LEU A 371 21.84 9.12 -13.18
N GLY A 372 21.56 8.86 -14.45
CA GLY A 372 20.53 7.88 -14.86
C GLY A 372 20.69 6.50 -14.18
N PRO A 373 21.86 5.84 -14.29
CA PRO A 373 22.14 4.58 -13.61
C PRO A 373 22.08 4.70 -12.09
N ARG A 374 22.64 5.78 -11.52
CA ARG A 374 22.72 6.00 -10.06
C ARG A 374 21.34 6.17 -9.42
N VAL A 375 20.44 6.91 -10.08
CA VAL A 375 19.05 7.06 -9.67
C VAL A 375 18.31 5.73 -9.74
N ARG A 376 18.49 4.98 -10.83
CA ARG A 376 17.90 3.65 -10.99
C ARG A 376 18.39 2.68 -9.92
N GLU A 377 19.67 2.69 -9.59
CA GLU A 377 20.24 1.81 -8.59
C GLU A 377 19.85 2.24 -7.18
N GLY A 378 20.04 3.50 -6.82
CA GLY A 378 19.85 3.99 -5.46
C GLY A 378 18.39 4.14 -5.04
N LEU A 379 17.51 4.58 -5.95
CA LEU A 379 16.09 4.76 -5.64
C LEU A 379 15.22 3.57 -6.08
N ARG A 380 15.75 2.66 -6.90
CA ARG A 380 14.99 1.57 -7.55
C ARG A 380 13.83 2.06 -8.43
N PHE A 381 13.85 3.33 -8.83
CA PHE A 381 12.92 3.94 -9.79
C PHE A 381 13.63 4.25 -11.10
N ARG A 382 12.93 4.09 -12.23
CA ARG A 382 13.39 4.70 -13.49
C ARG A 382 12.91 6.15 -13.53
N ALA A 383 13.86 7.08 -13.48
CA ALA A 383 13.61 8.50 -13.70
C ALA A 383 14.14 8.95 -15.06
N ASP A 384 13.47 9.92 -15.67
CA ASP A 384 14.00 10.70 -16.79
C ASP A 384 14.90 11.80 -16.23
N VAL A 385 16.18 11.80 -16.58
CA VAL A 385 17.15 12.78 -16.04
C VAL A 385 17.36 13.87 -17.08
N VAL A 386 17.12 15.12 -16.71
CA VAL A 386 17.24 16.27 -17.61
C VAL A 386 18.04 17.39 -16.95
N ALA A 387 18.91 18.02 -17.72
CA ALA A 387 19.58 19.25 -17.30
C ALA A 387 18.66 20.46 -17.57
N VAL A 388 18.59 21.37 -16.62
CA VAL A 388 17.83 22.63 -16.73
C VAL A 388 18.70 23.80 -16.29
N GLU A 389 18.43 24.99 -16.82
CA GLU A 389 19.21 26.20 -16.50
C GLU A 389 18.97 26.68 -15.06
N GLN A 390 17.76 26.46 -14.53
CA GLN A 390 17.36 26.83 -13.17
C GLN A 390 16.12 26.02 -12.75
N LEU A 391 15.95 25.84 -11.44
CA LEU A 391 14.72 25.26 -10.87
C LEU A 391 13.69 26.37 -10.65
N SER A 392 12.46 26.14 -11.13
CA SER A 392 11.33 27.08 -11.04
C SER A 392 10.51 26.94 -9.77
#